data_AF-A0A1M5WQI7-F1
#
_entry.id   AF-A0A1M5WQI7-F1
#
_cell.length_a   1.000
_cell.length_b   1.000
_cell.length_c   1.000
_cell.angle_alpha   90.00
_cell.angle_beta   90.00
_cell.angle_gamma   90.00
#
_symmetry.space_group_name_H-M   'P 1'
#
loop_
_entity.id
_entity.type
_entity.pdbx_description
1 polymer ?
#
loop_
_entity_poly.entity_id
_entity_poly.type
_entity_poly.pdbx_seq_one_letter_code
_entity_poly.pdbx_strand_id
1 'polypeptide(L)' 'MFNLKNALMETIEAIKPGPKPKKEDGSLDERRRVTPEKKEDYPPLKEHDHKPKD' A
#
# COMPACT_ATOMS: atom_id res chain seq x y z
N MET A 1 18.85 33.66 10.13
CA MET A 1 18.94 32.77 8.95
C MET A 1 18.19 31.48 9.30
N PHE A 2 16.97 31.32 8.80
CA PHE A 2 16.19 30.11 9.04
C PHE A 2 16.64 29.01 8.08
N ASN A 3 17.01 27.87 8.65
CA ASN A 3 17.58 26.75 7.94
C ASN A 3 16.46 25.97 7.23
N LEU A 4 16.25 26.26 5.94
CA LEU A 4 15.17 25.71 5.09
C LEU A 4 15.32 24.21 4.75
N LYS A 5 16.27 23.50 5.36
CA LYS A 5 16.61 22.13 4.97
C LYS A 5 15.82 21.02 5.69
N ASN A 6 15.04 21.36 6.72
CA ASN A 6 14.35 20.34 7.53
C ASN A 6 12.87 20.11 7.17
N ALA A 7 12.30 20.84 6.20
CA ALA A 7 10.89 20.71 5.82
C ALA A 7 10.62 19.65 4.73
N LEU A 8 11.65 19.14 4.05
CA LEU A 8 11.50 18.18 2.93
C LEU A 8 11.46 16.71 3.38
N MET A 9 11.33 16.45 4.68
CA MET A 9 11.01 15.14 5.27
C MET A 9 9.51 15.09 5.66
N GLU A 10 8.66 15.82 4.95
CA GLU A 10 7.22 15.62 5.01
C GLU A 10 6.91 14.27 4.35
N THR A 11 6.47 13.35 5.20
CA THR A 11 5.96 12.02 4.90
C THR A 11 5.30 11.94 3.53
N ILE A 12 5.79 11.06 2.65
CA ILE A 12 5.07 10.69 1.43
C ILE A 12 3.77 10.01 1.85
N GLU A 13 2.70 10.78 1.98
CA GLU A 13 1.36 10.25 2.17
C GLU A 13 0.95 9.59 0.85
N ALA A 14 1.00 8.26 0.80
CA ALA A 14 0.47 7.53 -0.33
C ALA A 14 -1.01 7.91 -0.48
N ILE A 15 -1.36 8.62 -1.56
CA ILE A 15 -2.75 8.94 -1.90
C ILE A 15 -3.48 7.61 -2.00
N LYS A 16 -4.37 7.32 -1.03
CA LYS A 16 -5.20 6.12 -1.08
C LYS A 16 -5.99 6.19 -2.39
N PRO A 17 -6.02 5.10 -3.19
CA PRO A 17 -6.78 5.11 -4.43
C PRO A 17 -8.23 5.50 -4.13
N GLY A 18 -8.75 6.45 -4.91
CA GLY A 18 -10.10 6.97 -4.74
C GLY A 18 -11.17 5.88 -4.80
N PRO A 19 -12.42 6.20 -4.42
CA PRO A 19 -13.51 5.25 -4.45
C PRO A 19 -13.64 4.64 -5.85
N LYS A 20 -13.85 3.33 -5.87
CA LYS A 20 -13.85 2.57 -7.11
C LYS A 20 -14.94 3.07 -8.05
N PRO A 21 -14.61 3.36 -9.33
CA PRO A 21 -15.61 3.81 -10.29
C PRO A 21 -16.76 2.81 -10.41
N LYS A 22 -17.99 3.32 -10.32
CA LYS A 22 -19.23 2.57 -10.55
C LYS A 22 -19.53 2.55 -12.05
N LYS A 23 -20.38 1.61 -12.45
CA LYS A 23 -21.00 1.61 -13.78
C LYS A 23 -22.05 2.72 -13.88
N GLU A 24 -22.56 2.96 -15.09
CA GLU A 24 -23.63 3.94 -15.36
C GLU A 24 -24.91 3.68 -14.56
N ASP A 25 -25.20 2.41 -14.26
CA ASP A 25 -26.32 1.96 -13.43
C ASP A 25 -26.07 2.10 -11.91
N GLY A 26 -24.92 2.63 -11.50
CA GLY A 26 -24.52 2.78 -10.10
C GLY A 26 -24.06 1.49 -9.42
N SER A 27 -24.07 0.35 -10.13
CA SER A 27 -23.54 -0.91 -9.62
C SER A 27 -22.00 -0.92 -9.62
N LEU A 28 -21.41 -1.78 -8.79
CA LEU A 28 -19.96 -1.95 -8.74
C LEU A 28 -19.47 -2.63 -10.03
N ASP A 29 -18.43 -2.08 -10.67
CA ASP A 29 -17.81 -2.69 -11.84
C ASP A 29 -16.87 -3.83 -11.41
N GLU A 30 -17.34 -5.07 -11.56
CA GLU A 30 -16.61 -6.28 -11.16
C GLU A 30 -15.29 -6.45 -11.91
N ARG A 31 -15.20 -5.99 -13.17
CA ARG A 31 -13.97 -6.01 -13.97
C ARG A 31 -12.87 -5.13 -13.39
N ARG A 32 -13.23 -4.18 -12.53
CA ARG A 32 -12.26 -3.32 -11.86
C ARG A 32 -11.82 -3.93 -10.53
N ARG A 33 -12.50 -4.91 -9.94
CA ARG A 33 -12.17 -5.47 -8.61
C ARG A 33 -10.69 -5.89 -8.59
N VAL A 34 -9.94 -5.32 -7.64
CA VAL A 34 -8.64 -5.87 -7.23
C VAL A 34 -8.93 -6.62 -5.95
N THR A 35 -9.66 -7.71 -6.08
CA THR A 35 -9.58 -8.81 -5.12
C THR A 35 -8.43 -9.65 -5.61
N PRO A 36 -7.29 -9.78 -4.90
CA PRO A 36 -6.44 -10.91 -5.15
C PRO A 36 -7.31 -12.15 -4.87
N GLU A 37 -7.77 -12.81 -5.94
CA GLU A 37 -8.60 -14.02 -5.88
C GLU A 37 -7.86 -15.16 -5.18
N LYS A 38 -6.53 -15.06 -5.12
CA LYS A 38 -5.62 -16.06 -4.61
C LYS A 38 -4.74 -15.45 -3.53
N LYS A 39 -4.52 -16.20 -2.44
CA LYS A 39 -3.33 -15.98 -1.61
C LYS A 39 -2.10 -16.14 -2.49
N GLU A 40 -1.04 -15.42 -2.16
CA GLU A 40 0.25 -15.59 -2.82
C GLU A 40 0.67 -17.07 -2.76
N ASP A 41 0.94 -17.67 -3.93
CA ASP A 41 1.29 -19.10 -4.09
C ASP A 41 2.72 -19.42 -3.63
N TYR A 42 3.43 -18.44 -3.07
CA TYR A 42 4.78 -18.62 -2.58
C TYR A 42 4.81 -18.96 -1.09
N PRO A 43 5.77 -19.79 -0.66
CA PRO A 43 5.94 -20.08 0.76
C PRO A 43 6.28 -18.80 1.53
N PRO A 44 5.87 -18.70 2.81
CA PRO A 44 6.29 -17.59 3.66
C PRO A 44 7.81 -17.53 3.76
N LEU A 45 8.34 -16.32 3.95
CA LEU A 45 9.77 -16.13 4.18
C LEU A 45 10.18 -16.88 5.44
N LYS A 46 11.39 -17.47 5.44
CA LYS A 46 11.94 -18.11 6.64
C LYS A 46 12.03 -17.09 7.77
N GLU A 47 11.66 -17.51 8.98
CA GLU A 47 11.86 -16.71 10.18
C GLU A 47 13.35 -16.41 10.33
N HIS A 48 13.68 -15.14 10.51
CA HIS A 48 15.04 -14.72 10.81
C HIS A 48 15.23 -14.75 12.32
N ASP A 49 16.14 -15.60 12.81
CA ASP A 49 16.56 -15.59 14.21
C ASP A 49 17.51 -14.41 14.42
N HIS A 50 16.99 -13.32 14.99
CA HIS A 50 17.80 -12.15 15.32
C HIS A 50 18.52 -12.39 16.65
N LYS A 51 19.85 -12.39 16.61
CA LYS A 51 20.66 -12.45 17.83
C LYS A 51 20.48 -11.14 18.61
N PRO A 52 20.12 -11.20 19.90
CA PRO A 52 20.07 -10.00 20.71
C PRO A 52 21.46 -9.36 20.77
N LYS A 53 21.56 -8.07 20.41
CA LYS A 53 22.77 -7.21 20.40
C LYS A 53 23.66 -7.24 19.14
N ASP A 54 23.15 -7.69 18.00
CA ASP A 54 23.70 -7.28 16.69
C ASP A 54 23.24 -5.85 16.31
#